data_AF-A0A2D9C4I0-F1
#
_entry.id   AF-A0A2D9C4I0-F1
#
_cell.length_a   1.000
_cell.length_b   1.000
_cell.length_c   1.000
_cell.angle_alpha   90.00
_cell.angle_beta   90.00
_cell.angle_gamma   90.00
#
_symmetry.space_group_name_H-M   'P 1'
#
loop_
_entity.id
_entity.type
_entity.pdbx_description
1 polymer ?
#
loop_
_entity_poly.entity_id
_entity_poly.type
_entity_poly.pdbx_seq_one_letter_code
_entity_poly.pdbx_strand_id
1 'polypeptide(L)'
;MYYIYHIPGKKIGVTRNLNKRVTQQQGFAEGEYEVLFESEDIDEVSRLEIELQNSYKYPTDRTLYKHYVNRKKMNLNPTEQTTTFPTTKAKLSIFLRENLGAEWETPQGWQFSITEETIPWIIKNAVVSTYRDTRVYIYNKALKMFLDELYGVTQMEIPGLQNHDKFDLIRKWASERGIYEKGDVKTQFSKLVEEVGELAKAVLEDDEIEFVDAIGDCVVVLTNLAHLGGHKIEECVDSAYNQIKNRQGKMTNGTFVKQTPPNDIHPDSSFGQYIERKTQQL
;
A
#
# COMPACT_ATOMS: atom_id res chain seq x y z
N MET A 1 -30.55 -5.50 -4.50
CA MET A 1 -30.23 -4.73 -3.28
C MET A 1 -28.74 -4.67 -2.95
N TYR A 2 -28.25 -3.46 -2.72
CA TYR A 2 -26.96 -3.10 -2.13
C TYR A 2 -27.20 -2.37 -0.80
N TYR A 3 -26.32 -2.56 0.18
CA TYR A 3 -26.40 -1.97 1.51
C TYR A 3 -25.14 -1.16 1.80
N ILE A 4 -25.31 0.09 2.20
CA ILE A 4 -24.27 0.88 2.87
C ILE A 4 -24.33 0.53 4.35
N TYR A 5 -23.28 -0.09 4.87
CA TYR A 5 -23.15 -0.39 6.29
C TYR A 5 -22.12 0.51 6.95
N HIS A 6 -22.37 0.85 8.21
CA HIS A 6 -21.47 1.62 9.05
C HIS A 6 -21.12 0.81 10.29
N ILE A 7 -19.81 0.69 10.53
CA ILE A 7 -19.28 0.14 11.77
C ILE A 7 -18.78 1.36 12.56
N PRO A 8 -19.47 1.77 13.64
CA PRO A 8 -19.15 2.98 14.39
C PRO A 8 -17.68 3.04 14.84
N GLY A 9 -17.04 4.16 14.55
CA GLY A 9 -15.62 4.41 14.84
C GLY A 9 -14.63 3.58 14.01
N LYS A 10 -15.08 2.87 12.96
CA LYS A 10 -14.23 2.02 12.12
C LYS A 10 -14.27 2.37 10.65
N LYS A 11 -15.43 2.25 9.99
CA LYS A 11 -15.59 2.51 8.55
C LYS A 11 -17.04 2.53 8.09
N ILE A 12 -17.24 3.06 6.89
CA ILE A 12 -18.44 2.89 6.06
C ILE A 12 -18.04 2.09 4.81
N GLY A 13 -18.87 1.16 4.39
CA GLY A 13 -18.64 0.43 3.14
C GLY A 13 -19.91 -0.17 2.54
N VAL A 14 -19.79 -0.71 1.33
CA VAL A 14 -20.91 -1.30 0.59
C VAL A 14 -20.83 -2.83 0.53
N THR A 15 -21.99 -3.50 0.58
CA THR A 15 -22.11 -4.94 0.33
C THR A 15 -23.48 -5.32 -0.24
N ARG A 16 -23.57 -6.46 -0.94
CA ARG A 16 -24.85 -7.10 -1.32
C ARG A 16 -25.33 -8.13 -0.29
N ASN A 17 -24.48 -8.49 0.68
CA ASN A 17 -24.79 -9.48 1.71
C ASN A 17 -24.10 -9.09 3.02
N LEU A 18 -24.89 -8.54 3.95
CA LEU A 18 -24.42 -8.05 5.25
C LEU A 18 -23.88 -9.20 6.11
N ASN A 19 -24.62 -10.29 6.25
CA ASN A 19 -24.20 -11.43 7.07
C ASN A 19 -22.86 -12.02 6.60
N LYS A 20 -22.70 -12.25 5.29
CA LYS A 20 -21.44 -12.79 4.75
C LYS A 20 -20.27 -11.81 4.90
N ARG A 21 -20.48 -10.53 4.59
CA ARG A 21 -19.40 -9.53 4.50
C ARG A 21 -19.03 -8.93 5.86
N VAL A 22 -20.00 -8.62 6.69
CA VAL A 22 -19.82 -7.86 7.94
C VAL A 22 -19.69 -8.84 9.10
N THR A 23 -20.57 -9.84 9.17
CA THR A 23 -20.56 -10.82 10.27
C THR A 23 -19.57 -11.94 10.07
N GLN A 24 -19.66 -12.72 9.00
CA GLN A 24 -18.80 -13.90 8.81
C GLN A 24 -17.34 -13.52 8.46
N GLN A 25 -17.16 -12.58 7.54
CA GLN A 25 -15.83 -12.20 7.06
C GLN A 25 -15.11 -11.22 7.99
N GLN A 26 -15.83 -10.23 8.52
CA GLN A 26 -15.22 -9.16 9.32
C GLN A 26 -15.43 -9.33 10.83
N GLY A 27 -16.29 -10.28 11.24
CA GLY A 27 -16.46 -10.66 12.65
C GLY A 27 -17.40 -9.77 13.46
N PHE A 28 -18.16 -8.87 12.84
CA PHE A 28 -19.06 -7.96 13.56
C PHE A 28 -20.49 -8.51 13.67
N ALA A 29 -21.01 -8.59 14.90
CA ALA A 29 -22.38 -9.04 15.18
C ALA A 29 -23.42 -8.00 14.73
N GLU A 30 -24.68 -8.41 14.60
CA GLU A 30 -25.80 -7.58 14.09
C GLU A 30 -26.13 -6.35 14.94
N GLY A 31 -25.54 -6.20 16.13
CA GLY A 31 -25.63 -4.99 16.97
C GLY A 31 -24.38 -4.08 16.91
N GLU A 32 -23.33 -4.48 16.18
CA GLU A 32 -22.06 -3.74 16.09
C GLU A 32 -21.94 -2.93 14.78
N TYR A 33 -22.93 -3.04 13.89
CA TYR A 33 -23.01 -2.26 12.67
C TYR A 33 -24.46 -1.85 12.40
N GLU A 34 -24.61 -0.76 11.65
CA GLU A 34 -25.90 -0.26 11.19
C GLU A 34 -25.95 -0.18 9.67
N VAL A 35 -27.15 -0.26 9.11
CA VAL A 35 -27.40 -0.05 7.68
C VAL A 35 -27.85 1.39 7.50
N LEU A 36 -27.03 2.19 6.82
CA LEU A 36 -27.30 3.61 6.59
C LEU A 36 -28.19 3.85 5.37
N PHE A 37 -28.09 2.98 4.36
CA PHE A 37 -28.81 3.13 3.11
C PHE A 37 -28.94 1.79 2.37
N GLU A 38 -30.05 1.59 1.66
CA GLU A 38 -30.28 0.46 0.78
C GLU A 38 -30.86 0.93 -0.55
N SER A 39 -30.33 0.42 -1.66
CA SER A 39 -30.86 0.70 -3.00
C SER A 39 -30.47 -0.42 -3.97
N GLU A 40 -31.20 -0.52 -5.07
CA GLU A 40 -30.85 -1.38 -6.20
C GLU A 40 -29.94 -0.69 -7.21
N ASP A 41 -29.86 0.64 -7.17
CA ASP A 41 -29.01 1.48 -8.01
C ASP A 41 -27.59 1.58 -7.42
N ILE A 42 -26.62 1.01 -8.13
CA ILE A 42 -25.23 0.97 -7.70
C ILE A 42 -24.51 2.32 -7.83
N ASP A 43 -24.92 3.19 -8.77
CA ASP A 43 -24.31 4.51 -8.94
C ASP A 43 -24.79 5.46 -7.84
N GLU A 44 -26.06 5.34 -7.43
CA GLU A 44 -26.59 6.03 -6.26
C GLU A 44 -25.86 5.61 -4.97
N VAL A 45 -25.75 4.30 -4.73
CA VAL A 45 -25.06 3.75 -3.56
C VAL A 45 -23.59 4.15 -3.52
N SER A 46 -22.93 4.14 -4.69
CA SER A 46 -21.51 4.50 -4.79
C SER A 46 -21.26 5.99 -4.53
N ARG A 47 -22.17 6.90 -4.92
CA ARG A 47 -22.05 8.33 -4.58
C ARG A 47 -22.26 8.55 -3.09
N LEU A 48 -23.32 7.95 -2.53
CA LEU A 48 -23.65 8.07 -1.12
C LEU A 48 -22.58 7.46 -0.20
N GLU A 49 -21.91 6.38 -0.62
CA GLU A 49 -20.78 5.80 0.11
C GLU A 49 -19.66 6.83 0.32
N ILE A 50 -19.28 7.56 -0.74
CA ILE A 50 -18.24 8.61 -0.67
C ILE A 50 -18.69 9.76 0.23
N GLU A 51 -19.91 10.25 0.03
CA GLU A 51 -20.47 11.36 0.82
C GLU A 51 -20.49 11.03 2.31
N LEU A 52 -20.92 9.81 2.65
CA LEU A 52 -20.97 9.32 4.02
C LEU A 52 -19.57 9.10 4.59
N GLN A 53 -18.63 8.51 3.84
CA GLN A 53 -17.23 8.37 4.28
C GLN A 53 -16.61 9.75 4.61
N ASN A 54 -16.83 10.73 3.74
CA ASN A 54 -16.35 12.10 3.95
C ASN A 54 -17.01 12.78 5.16
N SER A 55 -18.34 12.67 5.29
CA SER A 55 -19.10 13.25 6.41
C SER A 55 -18.68 12.68 7.76
N TYR A 56 -18.38 11.37 7.82
CA TYR A 56 -17.94 10.70 9.04
C TYR A 56 -16.42 10.74 9.24
N LYS A 57 -15.68 11.41 8.33
CA LYS A 57 -14.21 11.55 8.34
C LYS A 57 -13.48 10.20 8.31
N TYR A 58 -14.06 9.20 7.64
CA TYR A 58 -13.35 7.97 7.33
C TYR A 58 -12.52 8.14 6.05
N PRO A 59 -11.36 7.47 5.94
CA PRO A 59 -10.58 7.49 4.71
C PRO A 59 -11.43 6.96 3.54
N THR A 60 -11.53 7.75 2.48
CA THR A 60 -12.32 7.42 1.29
C THR A 60 -11.64 6.28 0.53
N ASP A 61 -12.39 5.24 0.17
CA ASP A 61 -11.84 4.13 -0.64
C ASP A 61 -11.46 4.65 -2.03
N ARG A 62 -10.19 4.42 -2.45
CA ARG A 62 -9.68 4.85 -3.77
C ARG A 62 -10.34 4.12 -4.95
N THR A 63 -11.13 3.08 -4.70
CA THR A 63 -11.80 2.27 -5.73
C THR A 63 -13.25 2.03 -5.33
N LEU A 64 -14.18 2.56 -6.13
CA LEU A 64 -15.62 2.47 -5.86
C LEU A 64 -16.13 1.03 -5.93
N TYR A 65 -17.05 0.66 -5.03
CA TYR A 65 -17.61 -0.69 -4.96
C TYR A 65 -18.17 -1.19 -6.30
N LYS A 66 -18.74 -0.29 -7.13
CA LYS A 66 -19.28 -0.59 -8.45
C LYS A 66 -18.29 -1.26 -9.42
N HIS A 67 -16.99 -1.00 -9.25
CA HIS A 67 -15.93 -1.61 -10.07
C HIS A 67 -15.63 -3.06 -9.65
N TYR A 68 -16.06 -3.50 -8.47
CA TYR A 68 -15.90 -4.89 -8.02
C TYR A 68 -17.04 -5.81 -8.46
N VAL A 69 -18.24 -5.27 -8.76
CA VAL A 69 -19.46 -6.06 -9.01
C VAL A 69 -19.62 -6.45 -10.48
N ASN A 70 -19.03 -5.70 -11.41
CA ASN A 70 -19.14 -5.91 -12.86
C ASN A 70 -17.96 -6.69 -13.46
N ARG A 71 -17.43 -7.71 -12.77
CA ARG A 71 -16.43 -8.61 -13.36
C ARG A 71 -17.06 -9.53 -14.43
N LYS A 72 -17.38 -8.99 -15.62
CA LYS A 72 -17.50 -9.82 -16.82
C LYS A 72 -16.14 -10.49 -17.03
N LYS A 73 -16.14 -11.81 -17.21
CA LYS A 73 -14.93 -12.57 -17.54
C LYS A 73 -14.44 -12.05 -18.90
N MET A 74 -13.41 -11.21 -18.87
CA MET A 74 -12.83 -10.63 -20.06
C MET A 74 -12.10 -11.76 -20.81
N ASN A 75 -12.58 -12.15 -21.99
CA ASN A 75 -11.92 -13.16 -22.82
C ASN A 75 -10.70 -12.55 -23.53
N LEU A 76 -9.71 -12.12 -22.76
CA LEU A 76 -8.40 -11.77 -23.30
C LEU A 76 -7.62 -13.04 -23.65
N ASN A 77 -6.69 -12.89 -24.59
CA ASN A 77 -5.72 -13.92 -24.91
C ASN A 77 -4.30 -13.40 -24.63
N PRO A 78 -3.81 -13.51 -23.38
CA PRO A 78 -2.44 -13.16 -23.05
C PRO A 78 -1.47 -14.27 -23.46
N THR A 79 -0.44 -13.88 -24.21
CA THR A 79 0.75 -14.69 -24.50
C THR A 79 1.94 -14.08 -23.76
N GLU A 80 3.14 -14.62 -23.92
CA GLU A 80 4.33 -13.97 -23.34
C GLU A 80 4.55 -12.57 -23.91
N GLN A 81 4.46 -12.41 -25.23
CA GLN A 81 4.80 -11.17 -25.93
C GLN A 81 3.66 -10.16 -25.95
N THR A 82 2.43 -10.62 -26.14
CA THR A 82 1.28 -9.74 -26.40
C THR A 82 0.03 -10.15 -25.64
N THR A 83 -0.84 -9.17 -25.38
CA THR A 83 -2.22 -9.39 -24.92
C THR A 83 -3.16 -8.95 -26.02
N THR A 84 -4.05 -9.84 -26.44
CA THR A 84 -5.05 -9.55 -27.49
C THR A 84 -6.43 -9.26 -26.90
N PHE A 85 -7.01 -8.13 -27.30
CA PHE A 85 -8.36 -7.69 -26.98
C PHE A 85 -9.34 -8.10 -28.09
N PRO A 86 -10.51 -8.68 -27.76
CA PRO A 86 -11.52 -9.12 -28.74
C PRO A 86 -12.37 -7.94 -29.25
N THR A 87 -11.72 -6.87 -29.72
CA THR A 87 -12.38 -5.67 -30.24
C THR A 87 -11.58 -5.02 -31.37
N THR A 88 -12.25 -4.19 -32.17
CA THR A 88 -11.62 -3.36 -33.21
C THR A 88 -10.94 -2.13 -32.61
N LYS A 89 -9.96 -1.54 -33.31
CA LYS A 89 -9.30 -0.29 -32.89
C LYS A 89 -10.27 0.87 -32.63
N ALA A 90 -11.30 1.03 -33.46
CA ALA A 90 -12.31 2.08 -33.32
C ALA A 90 -13.15 1.92 -32.03
N LYS A 91 -13.42 0.69 -31.61
CA LYS A 91 -14.23 0.38 -30.41
C LYS A 91 -13.39 0.13 -29.16
N LEU A 92 -12.06 0.24 -29.25
CA LEU A 92 -11.15 -0.08 -28.14
C LEU A 92 -11.40 0.81 -26.92
N SER A 93 -11.59 2.12 -27.11
CA SER A 93 -11.85 3.05 -26.00
C SER A 93 -13.12 2.68 -25.22
N ILE A 94 -14.20 2.36 -25.93
CA ILE A 94 -15.48 1.92 -25.33
C ILE A 94 -15.26 0.60 -24.60
N PHE A 95 -14.62 -0.37 -25.25
CA PHE A 95 -14.34 -1.68 -24.66
C PHE A 95 -13.55 -1.56 -23.35
N LEU A 96 -12.51 -0.73 -23.30
CA LEU A 96 -11.71 -0.57 -22.08
C LEU A 96 -12.52 0.08 -20.96
N ARG A 97 -13.31 1.11 -21.26
CA ARG A 97 -14.18 1.76 -20.27
C ARG A 97 -15.26 0.83 -19.72
N GLU A 98 -15.84 -0.02 -20.56
CA GLU A 98 -16.81 -1.05 -20.14
C GLU A 98 -16.19 -2.14 -19.26
N ASN A 99 -14.86 -2.31 -19.31
CA ASN A 99 -14.11 -3.31 -18.54
C ASN A 99 -13.13 -2.65 -17.55
N LEU A 100 -13.43 -1.43 -17.08
CA LEU A 100 -12.62 -0.74 -16.08
C LEU A 100 -12.52 -1.58 -14.79
N GLY A 101 -11.31 -1.73 -14.25
CA GLY A 101 -10.99 -2.57 -13.10
C GLY A 101 -10.78 -4.06 -13.45
N ALA A 102 -10.88 -4.45 -14.72
CA ALA A 102 -10.59 -5.82 -15.12
C ALA A 102 -9.08 -6.10 -15.08
N GLU A 103 -8.72 -7.27 -14.55
CA GLU A 103 -7.35 -7.72 -14.35
C GLU A 103 -7.04 -8.92 -15.25
N TRP A 104 -5.78 -9.07 -15.66
CA TRP A 104 -5.30 -10.27 -16.32
C TRP A 104 -3.82 -10.53 -16.01
N GLU A 105 -3.40 -11.78 -16.19
CA GLU A 105 -2.04 -12.24 -15.95
C GLU A 105 -1.43 -12.81 -17.24
N THR A 106 -0.15 -12.55 -17.48
CA THR A 106 0.60 -13.16 -18.58
C THR A 106 1.25 -14.48 -18.15
N PRO A 107 1.64 -15.39 -19.07
CA PRO A 107 2.27 -16.67 -18.71
C PRO A 107 3.52 -16.55 -17.83
N GLN A 108 4.27 -15.44 -17.96
CA GLN A 108 5.45 -15.13 -17.14
C GLN A 108 5.14 -14.45 -15.80
N GLY A 109 3.85 -14.35 -15.42
CA GLY A 109 3.42 -13.85 -14.11
C GLY A 109 3.24 -12.33 -14.00
N TRP A 110 3.22 -11.58 -15.11
CA TRP A 110 2.94 -10.14 -15.03
C TRP A 110 1.45 -9.92 -14.87
N GLN A 111 1.07 -9.16 -13.85
CA GLN A 111 -0.31 -8.76 -13.58
C GLN A 111 -0.56 -7.37 -14.13
N PHE A 112 -1.64 -7.23 -14.88
CA PHE A 112 -2.08 -5.97 -15.46
C PHE A 112 -3.54 -5.73 -15.14
N SER A 113 -3.93 -4.46 -15.14
CA SER A 113 -5.30 -4.02 -14.94
C SER A 113 -5.68 -2.88 -15.88
N ILE A 114 -6.97 -2.82 -16.22
CA ILE A 114 -7.55 -1.68 -16.92
C ILE A 114 -7.91 -0.62 -15.88
N THR A 115 -7.21 0.50 -15.89
CA THR A 115 -7.45 1.64 -14.99
C THR A 115 -7.54 2.94 -15.80
N GLU A 116 -7.96 4.03 -15.17
CA GLU A 116 -8.00 5.34 -15.83
C GLU A 116 -6.61 5.77 -16.33
N GLU A 117 -5.55 5.35 -15.63
CA GLU A 117 -4.16 5.63 -15.98
C GLU A 117 -3.66 4.74 -17.15
N THR A 118 -4.08 3.48 -17.23
CA THR A 118 -3.60 2.56 -18.28
C THR A 118 -4.35 2.73 -19.61
N ILE A 119 -5.60 3.19 -19.58
CA ILE A 119 -6.44 3.36 -20.78
C ILE A 119 -5.79 4.23 -21.87
N PRO A 120 -5.30 5.45 -21.58
CA PRO A 120 -4.67 6.31 -22.59
C PRO A 120 -3.48 5.62 -23.26
N TRP A 121 -2.67 4.91 -22.48
CA TRP A 121 -1.51 4.19 -22.99
C TRP A 121 -1.91 3.01 -23.89
N ILE A 122 -2.90 2.21 -23.48
CA ILE A 122 -3.38 1.06 -24.26
C ILE A 122 -3.97 1.55 -25.60
N ILE A 123 -4.78 2.61 -25.59
CA ILE A 123 -5.35 3.18 -26.82
C ILE A 123 -4.25 3.63 -27.77
N LYS A 124 -3.25 4.34 -27.27
CA LYS A 124 -2.12 4.85 -28.07
C LYS A 124 -1.30 3.71 -28.68
N ASN A 125 -1.02 2.65 -27.91
CA ASN A 125 -0.07 1.61 -28.29
C ASN A 125 -0.69 0.32 -28.88
N ALA A 126 -2.02 0.20 -28.91
CA ALA A 126 -2.67 -0.97 -29.50
C ALA A 126 -2.45 -1.07 -31.02
N VAL A 127 -2.15 -2.26 -31.51
CA VAL A 127 -1.92 -2.58 -32.93
C VAL A 127 -3.06 -3.46 -33.43
N VAL A 128 -3.54 -3.22 -34.66
CA VAL A 128 -4.56 -4.07 -35.31
C VAL A 128 -3.93 -5.41 -35.68
N SER A 129 -4.60 -6.51 -35.36
CA SER A 129 -4.12 -7.84 -35.73
C SER A 129 -4.13 -8.01 -37.24
N THR A 130 -3.02 -8.51 -37.79
CA THR A 130 -2.85 -8.81 -39.21
C THR A 130 -3.74 -9.96 -39.68
N TYR A 131 -4.21 -10.82 -38.77
CA TYR A 131 -5.04 -11.98 -39.09
C TYR A 131 -6.54 -11.68 -38.99
N ARG A 132 -6.93 -10.72 -38.14
CA ARG A 132 -8.33 -10.36 -37.87
C ARG A 132 -8.43 -8.88 -37.49
N ASP A 133 -9.03 -8.07 -38.35
CA ASP A 133 -9.31 -6.65 -38.09
C ASP A 133 -10.26 -6.41 -36.88
N THR A 134 -10.99 -7.45 -36.47
CA THR A 134 -11.81 -7.52 -35.26
C THR A 134 -11.02 -7.66 -33.96
N ARG A 135 -9.68 -7.64 -34.01
CA ARG A 135 -8.81 -7.79 -32.84
C ARG A 135 -7.69 -6.76 -32.84
N VAL A 136 -7.37 -6.28 -31.65
CA VAL A 136 -6.20 -5.45 -31.39
C VAL A 136 -5.36 -6.06 -30.29
N TYR A 137 -4.07 -5.81 -30.31
CA TYR A 137 -3.16 -6.31 -29.28
C TYR A 137 -2.20 -5.21 -28.82
N ILE A 138 -1.65 -5.40 -27.63
CA ILE A 138 -0.53 -4.61 -27.09
C ILE A 138 0.66 -5.52 -26.84
N TYR A 139 1.86 -4.94 -26.79
CA TYR A 139 3.05 -5.65 -26.33
C TYR A 139 3.14 -5.58 -24.80
N ASN A 140 3.19 -6.75 -24.15
CA ASN A 140 3.17 -6.87 -22.69
C ASN A 140 4.38 -6.20 -22.04
N LYS A 141 5.57 -6.34 -22.65
CA LYS A 141 6.80 -5.73 -22.14
C LYS A 141 6.71 -4.20 -22.13
N ALA A 142 6.12 -3.62 -23.18
CA ALA A 142 5.95 -2.17 -23.26
C ALA A 142 4.95 -1.66 -22.22
N LEU A 143 3.85 -2.40 -21.96
CA LEU A 143 2.91 -2.06 -20.90
C LEU A 143 3.58 -2.17 -19.52
N LYS A 144 4.32 -3.26 -19.26
CA LYS A 144 5.07 -3.45 -18.01
C LYS A 144 6.03 -2.28 -17.75
N MET A 145 6.82 -1.89 -18.76
CA MET A 145 7.74 -0.75 -18.64
C MET A 145 7.01 0.56 -18.32
N PHE A 146 5.88 0.81 -18.97
CA PHE A 146 5.06 1.99 -18.67
C PHE A 146 4.54 1.97 -17.23
N LEU A 147 4.07 0.83 -16.73
CA LEU A 147 3.57 0.72 -15.36
C LEU A 147 4.71 0.83 -14.35
N ASP A 148 5.88 0.28 -14.65
CA ASP A 148 7.07 0.40 -13.80
C ASP A 148 7.54 1.85 -13.68
N GLU A 149 7.46 2.60 -14.78
CA GLU A 149 7.73 4.04 -14.80
C GLU A 149 6.64 4.82 -14.04
N LEU A 150 5.37 4.48 -14.24
CA LEU A 150 4.21 5.14 -13.62
C LEU A 150 4.15 4.93 -12.10
N TYR A 151 4.48 3.73 -11.63
CA TYR A 151 4.40 3.35 -10.21
C TYR A 151 5.76 3.32 -9.51
N GLY A 152 6.84 3.70 -10.20
CA GLY A 152 8.19 3.74 -9.63
C GLY A 152 8.76 2.38 -9.23
N VAL A 153 8.17 1.27 -9.69
CA VAL A 153 8.62 -0.10 -9.39
C VAL A 153 9.64 -0.53 -10.43
N THR A 154 10.89 -0.10 -10.27
CA THR A 154 12.01 -0.72 -10.99
C THR A 154 12.31 -2.09 -10.39
N GLN A 155 11.71 -3.15 -10.95
CA GLN A 155 12.22 -4.51 -10.82
C GLN A 155 12.45 -5.12 -12.20
N MET A 156 13.71 -5.08 -12.66
CA MET A 156 14.25 -6.13 -13.52
C MET A 156 15.65 -6.47 -13.02
N GLU A 157 15.85 -7.69 -12.52
CA GLU A 157 17.18 -8.28 -12.45
C GLU A 157 17.64 -8.59 -13.88
N ILE A 158 18.47 -7.71 -14.45
CA ILE A 158 19.25 -8.00 -15.65
C ILE A 158 20.67 -8.32 -15.16
N PRO A 159 21.18 -9.55 -15.35
CA PRO A 159 22.56 -9.88 -15.01
C PRO A 159 23.51 -8.97 -15.79
N GLY A 160 24.16 -8.02 -15.09
CA GLY A 160 25.17 -7.12 -15.66
C GLY A 160 24.73 -5.68 -15.97
N LEU A 161 23.49 -5.27 -15.66
CA LEU A 161 23.09 -3.86 -15.71
C LEU A 161 22.54 -3.47 -14.33
N GLN A 162 23.28 -2.66 -13.56
CA GLN A 162 22.88 -2.29 -12.20
C GLN A 162 21.64 -1.41 -12.22
N ASN A 163 20.47 -2.03 -12.04
CA ASN A 163 19.25 -1.33 -11.66
C ASN A 163 19.37 -0.98 -10.18
N HIS A 164 19.66 0.28 -9.90
CA HIS A 164 19.74 0.77 -8.53
C HIS A 164 18.32 0.89 -7.97
N ASP A 165 18.02 0.11 -6.94
CA ASP A 165 16.90 0.36 -6.02
C ASP A 165 16.91 1.84 -5.57
N LYS A 166 15.79 2.43 -5.17
CA LYS A 166 15.77 3.82 -4.65
C LYS A 166 16.76 4.00 -3.50
N PHE A 167 16.91 2.98 -2.65
CA PHE A 167 17.94 2.96 -1.62
C PHE A 167 19.37 2.92 -2.20
N ASP A 168 19.60 2.22 -3.31
CA ASP A 168 20.89 2.26 -4.01
C ASP A 168 21.14 3.63 -4.67
N LEU A 169 20.11 4.29 -5.20
CA LEU A 169 20.22 5.64 -5.75
C LEU A 169 20.55 6.65 -4.64
N ILE A 170 19.94 6.52 -3.46
CA ILE A 170 20.27 7.32 -2.28
C ILE A 170 21.72 7.07 -1.87
N ARG A 171 22.13 5.80 -1.79
CA ARG A 171 23.52 5.46 -1.44
C ARG A 171 24.51 6.01 -2.46
N LYS A 172 24.19 5.93 -3.76
CA LYS A 172 25.01 6.50 -4.83
C LYS A 172 25.09 8.02 -4.72
N TRP A 173 23.96 8.69 -4.54
CA TRP A 173 23.89 10.15 -4.35
C TRP A 173 24.73 10.61 -3.15
N ALA A 174 24.72 9.85 -2.06
CA ALA A 174 25.50 10.12 -0.86
C ALA A 174 26.99 9.87 -1.08
N SER A 175 27.35 8.78 -1.75
CA SER A 175 28.73 8.47 -2.13
C SER A 175 29.32 9.55 -3.04
N GLU A 176 28.58 9.98 -4.07
CA GLU A 176 29.01 11.02 -5.02
C GLU A 176 29.25 12.37 -4.35
N ARG A 177 28.58 12.64 -3.23
CA ARG A 177 28.74 13.86 -2.42
C ARG A 177 29.81 13.73 -1.33
N GLY A 178 30.49 12.59 -1.24
CA GLY A 178 31.52 12.32 -0.25
C GLY A 178 30.97 12.16 1.16
N ILE A 179 29.67 11.86 1.33
CA ILE A 179 29.05 11.66 2.64
C ILE A 179 29.69 10.48 3.37
N TYR A 180 30.01 9.40 2.65
CA TYR A 180 30.64 8.21 3.25
C TYR A 180 32.14 8.36 3.49
N GLU A 181 32.78 9.26 2.75
CA GLU A 181 34.22 9.51 2.89
C GLU A 181 34.53 10.51 4.01
N LYS A 182 33.66 11.52 4.18
CA LYS A 182 33.88 12.65 5.11
C LYS A 182 32.94 12.66 6.30
N GLY A 183 31.80 11.97 6.20
CA GLY A 183 30.81 11.88 7.26
C GLY A 183 31.08 10.73 8.22
N ASP A 184 30.40 10.76 9.35
CA ASP A 184 30.42 9.71 10.36
C ASP A 184 29.01 9.46 10.90
N VAL A 185 28.83 8.34 11.61
CA VAL A 185 27.55 7.91 12.17
C VAL A 185 26.93 8.97 13.09
N LYS A 186 27.73 9.68 13.89
CA LYS A 186 27.22 10.70 14.82
C LYS A 186 26.75 11.92 14.05
N THR A 187 27.50 12.36 13.04
CA THR A 187 27.11 13.47 12.18
C THR A 187 25.81 13.17 11.42
N GLN A 188 25.67 11.95 10.87
CA GLN A 188 24.42 11.54 10.22
C GLN A 188 23.26 11.36 11.20
N PHE A 189 23.51 10.92 12.44
CA PHE A 189 22.48 10.89 13.47
C PHE A 189 22.00 12.31 13.82
N SER A 190 22.89 13.30 13.91
CA SER A 190 22.50 14.69 14.10
C SER A 190 21.62 15.20 12.96
N LYS A 191 21.94 14.83 11.70
CA LYS A 191 21.09 15.16 10.54
C LYS A 191 19.72 14.49 10.64
N LEU A 192 19.64 13.26 11.14
CA LEU A 192 18.34 12.60 11.37
C LEU A 192 17.48 13.38 12.36
N VAL A 193 18.08 13.91 13.44
CA VAL A 193 17.36 14.73 14.42
C VAL A 193 16.84 16.03 13.79
N GLU A 194 17.58 16.61 12.84
CA GLU A 194 17.15 17.77 12.04
C GLU A 194 15.90 17.44 11.22
N GLU A 195 15.91 16.35 10.43
CA GLU A 195 14.74 15.93 9.61
C GLU A 195 13.52 15.60 10.49
N VAL A 196 13.75 14.99 11.65
CA VAL A 196 12.68 14.73 12.63
C VAL A 196 12.10 16.04 13.19
N GLY A 197 12.92 17.09 13.31
CA GLY A 197 12.47 18.43 13.70
C GLY A 197 11.59 19.09 12.64
N GLU A 198 11.95 18.97 11.36
CA GLU A 198 11.14 19.43 10.23
C GLU A 198 9.81 18.68 10.17
N LEU A 199 9.84 17.35 10.34
CA LEU A 199 8.64 16.54 10.46
C LEU A 199 7.75 16.98 11.63
N ALA A 200 8.34 17.22 12.80
CA ALA A 200 7.59 17.68 13.96
C ALA A 200 6.92 19.04 13.70
N LYS A 201 7.60 19.95 13.01
CA LYS A 201 7.05 21.24 12.60
C LYS A 201 5.88 21.06 11.63
N ALA A 202 6.05 20.24 10.58
CA ALA A 202 5.00 19.95 9.60
C ALA A 202 3.73 19.39 10.27
N VAL A 203 3.89 18.49 11.26
CA VAL A 203 2.78 17.96 12.05
C VAL A 203 2.08 19.04 12.88
N LEU A 204 2.83 19.96 13.50
CA LEU A 204 2.26 21.05 14.30
C LEU A 204 1.53 22.08 13.45
N GLU A 205 1.96 22.27 12.20
CA GLU A 205 1.40 23.24 11.26
C GLU A 205 0.30 22.64 10.36
N ASP A 206 0.02 21.33 10.46
CA ASP A 206 -0.92 20.58 9.59
C ASP A 206 -0.58 20.74 8.10
N ASP A 207 0.72 20.80 7.79
CA ASP A 207 1.24 20.95 6.43
C ASP A 207 1.43 19.56 5.80
N GLU A 208 0.45 19.12 5.03
CA GLU A 208 0.47 17.80 4.38
C GLU A 208 1.60 17.65 3.36
N ILE A 209 2.00 18.73 2.69
CA ILE A 209 3.06 18.68 1.68
C ILE A 209 4.42 18.49 2.36
N GLU A 210 4.70 19.32 3.36
CA GLU A 210 5.94 19.23 4.13
C GLU A 210 6.00 17.93 4.94
N PHE A 211 4.86 17.43 5.42
CA PHE A 211 4.79 16.16 6.14
C PHE A 211 5.27 14.99 5.27
N VAL A 212 4.87 14.94 3.99
CA VAL A 212 5.32 13.90 3.07
C VAL A 212 6.81 14.03 2.76
N ASP A 213 7.29 15.26 2.56
CA ASP A 213 8.70 15.55 2.27
C ASP A 213 9.61 15.16 3.44
N ALA A 214 9.30 15.64 4.64
CA ALA A 214 10.09 15.38 5.85
C ALA A 214 10.13 13.89 6.23
N ILE A 215 9.05 13.14 5.99
CA ILE A 215 9.07 11.66 6.12
C ILE A 215 10.06 11.04 5.11
N GLY A 216 10.06 11.53 3.87
CA GLY A 216 11.01 11.11 2.83
C GLY A 216 12.45 11.37 3.25
N ASP A 217 12.75 12.56 3.76
CA ASP A 217 14.10 12.95 4.17
C ASP A 217 14.59 12.15 5.38
N CYS A 218 13.71 11.84 6.34
CA CYS A 218 14.02 10.91 7.42
C CYS A 218 14.46 9.54 6.87
N VAL A 219 13.80 9.01 5.83
CA VAL A 219 14.15 7.74 5.20
C VAL A 219 15.49 7.83 4.44
N VAL A 220 15.75 8.94 3.74
CA VAL A 220 17.04 9.19 3.06
C VAL A 220 18.19 9.19 4.07
N VAL A 221 18.03 9.91 5.19
CA VAL A 221 19.06 9.99 6.22
C VAL A 221 19.24 8.64 6.92
N LEU A 222 18.15 7.93 7.25
CA LEU A 222 18.23 6.58 7.83
C LEU A 222 18.96 5.60 6.89
N THR A 223 18.79 5.74 5.58
CA THR A 223 19.47 4.90 4.58
C THR A 223 20.98 5.12 4.64
N ASN A 224 21.42 6.38 4.66
CA ASN A 224 22.84 6.74 4.74
C ASN A 224 23.44 6.40 6.11
N LEU A 225 22.67 6.55 7.18
CA LEU A 225 23.06 6.19 8.54
C LEU A 225 23.28 4.68 8.68
N ALA A 226 22.35 3.86 8.15
CA ALA A 226 22.50 2.42 8.11
C ALA A 226 23.78 2.01 7.35
N HIS A 227 24.04 2.64 6.20
CA HIS A 227 25.24 2.39 5.42
C HIS A 227 26.53 2.70 6.20
N LEU A 228 26.62 3.86 6.84
CA LEU A 228 27.76 4.22 7.71
C LEU A 228 27.90 3.28 8.91
N GLY A 229 26.79 2.72 9.40
CA GLY A 229 26.76 1.68 10.42
C GLY A 229 27.14 0.29 9.91
N GLY A 230 27.43 0.12 8.63
CA GLY A 230 27.79 -1.16 8.02
C GLY A 230 26.62 -2.08 7.69
N HIS A 231 25.41 -1.53 7.59
CA HIS A 231 24.16 -2.26 7.34
C HIS A 231 23.40 -1.73 6.13
N LYS A 232 22.47 -2.54 5.62
CA LYS A 232 21.44 -2.10 4.66
C LYS A 232 20.17 -1.73 5.41
N ILE A 233 19.52 -0.63 5.03
CA ILE A 233 18.26 -0.21 5.67
C ILE A 233 17.16 -1.26 5.47
N GLU A 234 17.20 -1.95 4.34
CA GLU A 234 16.33 -3.05 3.98
C GLU A 234 16.39 -4.17 5.03
N GLU A 235 17.61 -4.54 5.46
CA GLU A 235 17.84 -5.55 6.52
C GLU A 235 17.34 -5.04 7.89
N CYS A 236 17.51 -3.75 8.18
CA CYS A 236 17.00 -3.13 9.40
C CYS A 236 15.46 -3.18 9.46
N VAL A 237 14.80 -2.88 8.34
CA VAL A 237 13.33 -2.92 8.20
C VAL A 237 12.84 -4.37 8.30
N ASP A 238 13.48 -5.32 7.63
CA ASP A 238 13.12 -6.74 7.71
C ASP A 238 13.24 -7.27 9.15
N SER A 239 14.31 -6.90 9.85
CA SER A 239 14.51 -7.25 11.26
C SER A 239 13.39 -6.68 12.13
N ALA A 240 13.06 -5.40 11.97
CA ALA A 240 11.97 -4.74 12.70
C ALA A 240 10.60 -5.38 12.38
N TYR A 241 10.33 -5.66 11.11
CA TYR A 241 9.09 -6.30 10.66
C TYR A 241 8.92 -7.68 11.28
N ASN A 242 9.98 -8.50 11.26
CA ASN A 242 9.99 -9.83 11.84
C ASN A 242 9.70 -9.83 13.35
N GLN A 243 10.06 -8.75 14.05
CA GLN A 243 9.72 -8.58 15.46
C GLN A 243 8.28 -8.13 15.70
N ILE A 244 7.64 -7.45 14.74
CA ILE A 244 6.29 -6.88 14.92
C ILE A 244 5.17 -7.75 14.34
N LYS A 245 5.46 -8.54 13.30
CA LYS A 245 4.47 -9.30 12.52
C LYS A 245 3.58 -10.24 13.33
N ASN A 246 4.08 -10.76 14.46
CA ASN A 246 3.37 -11.69 15.32
C ASN A 246 3.10 -11.13 16.73
N ARG A 247 3.25 -9.81 16.94
CA ARG A 247 3.01 -9.21 18.27
C ARG A 247 1.54 -9.30 18.64
N GLN A 248 1.28 -9.84 19.82
CA GLN A 248 -0.02 -9.76 20.48
C GLN A 248 -0.05 -8.52 21.37
N GLY A 249 -1.19 -7.83 21.43
CA GLY A 249 -1.31 -6.55 22.12
C GLY A 249 -2.67 -5.90 21.90
N LYS A 250 -2.85 -4.72 22.49
CA LYS A 250 -4.08 -3.91 22.38
C LYS A 250 -3.74 -2.46 22.12
N MET A 251 -4.61 -1.77 21.39
CA MET A 251 -4.51 -0.32 21.23
C MET A 251 -4.89 0.38 22.54
N THR A 252 -4.07 1.31 23.00
CA THR A 252 -4.36 2.20 24.14
C THR A 252 -3.87 3.60 23.78
N ASN A 253 -4.76 4.59 23.82
CA ASN A 253 -4.46 6.00 23.52
C ASN A 253 -3.66 6.21 22.21
N GLY A 254 -4.11 5.56 21.13
CA GLY A 254 -3.47 5.69 19.81
C GLY A 254 -2.15 4.92 19.64
N THR A 255 -1.66 4.23 20.68
CA THR A 255 -0.42 3.43 20.61
C THR A 255 -0.72 1.94 20.80
N PHE A 256 0.00 1.07 20.09
CA PHE A 256 -0.07 -0.37 20.29
C PHE A 256 0.72 -0.79 21.54
N VAL A 257 0.03 -1.30 22.56
CA VAL A 257 0.63 -1.82 23.79
C VAL A 257 0.77 -3.34 23.68
N LYS A 258 2.02 -3.82 23.72
CA LYS A 258 2.34 -5.25 23.68
C LYS A 258 1.70 -5.97 24.88
N GLN A 259 1.09 -7.12 24.62
CA GLN A 259 0.63 -8.03 25.65
C GLN A 259 1.84 -8.71 26.27
N THR A 260 2.24 -8.27 27.47
CA THR A 260 3.17 -9.04 28.29
C THR A 260 2.34 -10.14 28.96
N PRO A 261 2.76 -11.42 28.96
CA PRO A 261 2.16 -12.39 29.87
C PRO A 261 2.23 -11.82 31.30
N PRO A 262 1.24 -12.11 32.17
CA PRO A 262 1.35 -11.73 33.58
C PRO A 262 2.72 -12.21 34.08
N ASN A 263 3.53 -11.28 34.58
CA ASN A 263 4.70 -11.66 35.34
C ASN A 263 4.18 -12.30 36.62
N ASP A 264 3.90 -13.61 36.58
CA ASP A 264 3.80 -14.43 37.78
C ASP A 264 5.22 -14.56 38.37
N ILE A 265 5.78 -13.44 38.83
CA ILE A 265 6.90 -13.46 39.74
C ILE A 265 6.30 -13.94 41.05
N HIS A 266 6.34 -15.26 41.25
CA HIS A 266 5.96 -15.84 42.53
C HIS A 266 6.77 -15.12 43.63
N PRO A 267 6.13 -14.67 44.73
CA PRO A 267 6.82 -13.94 45.81
C PRO A 267 8.08 -14.67 46.30
N ASP A 268 8.03 -16.01 46.30
CA ASP A 268 9.14 -16.87 46.71
C ASP A 268 10.20 -17.15 45.64
N SER A 269 10.05 -16.63 44.41
CA SER A 269 11.08 -16.75 43.39
C SER A 269 12.32 -15.94 43.76
N SER A 270 13.51 -16.38 43.34
CA SER A 270 14.76 -15.67 43.68
C SER A 270 14.76 -14.22 43.17
N PHE A 271 14.05 -13.96 42.07
CA PHE A 271 13.84 -12.63 41.51
C PHE A 271 12.83 -11.80 42.30
N GLY A 272 11.74 -12.42 42.81
CA GLY A 272 10.78 -11.78 43.72
C GLY A 272 11.42 -11.32 45.02
N GLN A 273 12.21 -12.20 45.65
CA GLN A 273 12.96 -11.88 46.87
C GLN A 273 14.04 -10.80 46.64
N TYR A 274 14.63 -10.73 45.44
CA TYR A 274 15.59 -9.70 45.09
C TYR A 274 14.97 -8.30 45.02
N ILE A 275 13.78 -8.18 44.41
CA ILE A 275 13.05 -6.92 44.33
C ILE A 275 12.59 -6.46 45.71
N GLU A 276 12.03 -7.37 46.52
CA GLU A 276 11.52 -7.05 47.86
C GLU A 276 12.62 -6.54 48.81
N ARG A 277 13.81 -7.14 48.77
CA ARG A 277 14.99 -6.64 49.51
C ARG A 277 15.44 -5.25 49.09
N LYS A 278 15.24 -4.89 47.82
CA LYS A 278 15.60 -3.57 47.29
C LYS A 278 14.58 -2.49 47.65
N THR A 279 13.31 -2.85 47.74
CA THR A 279 12.22 -1.91 48.05
C THR A 279 12.17 -1.57 49.55
N GLN A 280 12.66 -2.45 50.44
CA GLN A 280 12.74 -2.18 51.89
C GLN A 280 13.96 -1.33 52.32
N GLN A 281 14.81 -0.91 51.38
CA GLN A 281 15.99 -0.06 51.64
C GLN A 281 15.81 1.41 51.20
N LEU A 282 14.58 1.79 50.83
CA LEU A 282 14.15 3.17 50.56
C LEU A 282 13.11 3.58 51.60
#